data_AF-A0A931YR89-F1
#
_entry.id   AF-A0A931YR89-F1
#
_cell.length_a   1.000
_cell.length_b   1.000
_cell.length_c   1.000
_cell.angle_alpha   90.00
_cell.angle_beta   90.00
_cell.angle_gamma   90.00
#
_symmetry.space_group_name_H-M   'P 1'
#
loop_
_entity.id
_entity.type
_entity.pdbx_description
1 polymer ?
#
loop_
_entity_poly.entity_id
_entity_poly.type
_entity_poly.pdbx_seq_one_letter_code
_entity_poly.pdbx_strand_id
1 'polypeptide(L)'
;MNLETIEFLLLPEEHLLAYVRDTKDIYEHRSLLKQLLLDDKVLDHVLNIVIRAIEDRARFRTLDCLKVIKAILRNNPFGLELDTRIVRKLFYLYKTFIYHKSEEIQACVNLLVRAQSLDDDCVSWLVSNWDRSEHSLNRLLRYPSRHPLIIQWAKDRYQQGQLLDRRAEVIALLINESIPLFIKEGNATLVWAIYYSWNSDETKQKLLMERFSDESLDALWKVSVKLGYPAVIEFMRTRMREKAIVG
;
A
#
# COMPACT_ATOMS: atom_id res chain seq x y z
N MET A 1 18.73 11.84 -28.04
CA MET A 1 19.09 12.38 -26.72
C MET A 1 20.44 13.05 -26.88
N ASN A 2 20.61 14.33 -26.51
CA ASN A 2 21.91 15.00 -26.64
C ASN A 2 22.84 14.58 -25.48
N LEU A 3 24.15 14.87 -25.61
CA LEU A 3 25.16 14.45 -24.63
C LEU A 3 24.86 14.98 -23.22
N GLU A 4 24.46 16.26 -23.12
CA GLU A 4 24.08 16.91 -21.86
C GLU A 4 22.92 16.19 -21.15
N THR A 5 21.93 15.71 -21.91
CA THR A 5 20.81 14.96 -21.34
C THR A 5 21.27 13.60 -20.78
N ILE A 6 22.17 12.93 -21.50
CA ILE A 6 22.72 11.64 -21.06
C ILE A 6 23.56 11.85 -19.79
N GLU A 7 24.41 12.87 -19.79
CA GLU A 7 25.24 13.24 -18.64
C GLU A 7 24.38 13.54 -17.40
N PHE A 8 23.31 14.34 -17.54
CA PHE A 8 22.37 14.60 -16.45
C PHE A 8 21.71 13.33 -15.90
N LEU A 9 21.36 12.38 -16.77
CA LEU A 9 20.73 11.12 -16.35
C LEU A 9 21.73 10.16 -15.67
N LEU A 10 23.01 10.24 -16.03
CA LEU A 10 24.07 9.40 -15.45
C LEU A 10 24.65 9.98 -14.15
N LEU A 11 24.70 11.32 -14.03
CA LEU A 11 25.27 12.04 -12.90
C LEU A 11 24.28 13.05 -12.31
N PRO A 12 23.07 12.61 -11.91
CA PRO A 12 22.04 13.55 -11.48
C PRO A 12 22.45 14.31 -10.21
N GLU A 13 23.21 13.72 -9.30
CA GLU A 13 23.65 14.40 -8.07
C GLU A 13 24.48 15.66 -8.33
N GLU A 14 25.30 15.66 -9.40
CA GLU A 14 26.21 16.74 -9.73
C GLU A 14 25.48 17.93 -10.39
N HIS A 15 24.42 17.63 -11.13
CA HIS A 15 23.73 18.63 -11.96
C HIS A 15 22.37 19.06 -11.39
N LEU A 16 21.68 18.21 -10.63
CA LEU A 16 20.29 18.46 -10.23
C LEU A 16 20.12 19.79 -9.46
N LEU A 17 21.06 20.12 -8.57
CA LEU A 17 21.01 21.37 -7.80
C LEU A 17 21.14 22.62 -8.69
N ALA A 18 21.92 22.54 -9.77
CA ALA A 18 22.09 23.65 -10.70
C ALA A 18 20.89 23.79 -11.65
N TYR A 19 20.27 22.68 -12.04
CA TYR A 19 19.19 22.64 -13.05
C TYR A 19 17.79 22.73 -12.47
N VAL A 20 17.59 22.35 -11.20
CA VAL A 20 16.26 22.30 -10.57
C VAL A 20 16.31 22.98 -9.23
N ARG A 21 15.90 24.25 -9.17
CA ARG A 21 15.96 25.07 -7.95
C ARG A 21 14.60 25.33 -7.34
N ASP A 22 13.56 25.36 -8.18
CA ASP A 22 12.19 25.62 -7.76
C ASP A 22 11.16 24.74 -8.50
N THR A 23 9.88 24.93 -8.16
CA THR A 23 8.78 24.17 -8.76
C THR A 23 8.55 24.48 -10.24
N LYS A 24 9.01 25.64 -10.73
CA LYS A 24 8.93 25.99 -12.14
C LYS A 24 9.96 25.17 -12.92
N ASP A 25 11.19 25.05 -12.41
CA ASP A 25 12.22 24.20 -13.02
C ASP A 25 11.77 22.73 -13.08
N ILE A 26 11.12 22.21 -12.02
CA ILE A 26 10.52 20.86 -12.03
C ILE A 26 9.52 20.71 -13.18
N TYR A 27 8.66 21.70 -13.40
CA TYR A 27 7.66 21.67 -14.45
C TYR A 27 8.30 21.76 -15.85
N GLU A 28 9.24 22.68 -16.05
CA GLU A 28 9.92 22.89 -17.33
C GLU A 28 10.73 21.66 -17.75
N HIS A 29 11.42 21.02 -16.80
CA HIS A 29 12.25 19.83 -17.04
C HIS A 29 11.54 18.50 -16.75
N ARG A 30 10.21 18.49 -16.54
CA ARG A 30 9.44 17.30 -16.12
C ARG A 30 9.68 16.04 -16.95
N SER A 31 9.87 16.17 -18.27
CA SER A 31 10.10 15.03 -19.16
C SER A 31 11.44 14.36 -18.91
N LEU A 32 12.46 15.15 -18.57
CA LEU A 32 13.79 14.67 -18.21
C LEU A 32 13.78 14.06 -16.81
N LEU A 33 13.22 14.78 -15.83
CA LEU A 33 13.19 14.33 -14.44
C LEU A 33 12.43 13.01 -14.25
N LYS A 34 11.40 12.75 -15.06
CA LYS A 34 10.65 11.47 -15.03
C LYS A 34 11.46 10.25 -15.49
N GLN A 35 12.63 10.45 -16.09
CA GLN A 35 13.54 9.39 -16.52
C GLN A 35 14.62 9.06 -15.48
N LEU A 36 14.74 9.87 -14.43
CA LEU A 36 15.71 9.65 -13.37
C LEU A 36 15.44 8.32 -12.65
N LEU A 37 16.51 7.59 -12.36
CA LEU A 37 16.45 6.43 -11.48
C LEU A 37 16.17 6.89 -10.05
N LEU A 38 15.59 6.00 -9.26
CA LEU A 38 15.37 6.25 -7.84
C LEU A 38 16.72 6.37 -7.14
N ASP A 39 16.97 7.55 -6.61
CA ASP A 39 18.07 7.87 -5.72
C ASP A 39 17.54 8.76 -4.58
N ASP A 40 18.03 8.52 -3.37
CA ASP A 40 17.55 9.20 -2.17
C ASP A 40 17.85 10.70 -2.19
N LYS A 41 19.03 11.12 -2.68
CA LYS A 41 19.38 12.55 -2.73
C LYS A 41 18.57 13.28 -3.79
N VAL A 42 18.42 12.66 -4.96
CA VAL A 42 17.59 13.19 -6.05
C VAL A 42 16.14 13.38 -5.59
N LEU A 43 15.56 12.34 -4.99
CA LEU A 43 14.18 12.38 -4.51
C LEU A 43 14.03 13.38 -3.36
N ASP A 44 14.94 13.39 -2.38
CA ASP A 44 14.90 14.31 -1.25
C ASP A 44 14.95 15.77 -1.72
N HIS A 45 15.80 16.09 -2.69
CA HIS A 45 15.90 17.43 -3.27
C HIS A 45 14.60 17.89 -3.93
N VAL A 46 14.03 17.06 -4.82
CA VAL A 46 12.76 17.36 -5.50
C VAL A 46 11.62 17.50 -4.47
N LEU A 47 11.59 16.65 -3.44
CA LEU A 47 10.62 16.75 -2.35
C LEU A 47 10.76 18.05 -1.58
N ASN A 48 11.99 18.46 -1.22
CA ASN A 48 12.24 19.70 -0.49
C ASN A 48 11.73 20.92 -1.25
N ILE A 49 11.92 20.97 -2.56
CA ILE A 49 11.40 22.06 -3.40
C ILE A 49 9.88 22.15 -3.33
N VAL A 50 9.19 21.00 -3.48
CA VAL A 50 7.72 20.96 -3.44
C VAL A 50 7.19 21.28 -2.05
N ILE A 51 7.84 20.78 -0.99
CA ILE A 51 7.45 21.03 0.40
C ILE A 51 7.58 22.51 0.75
N ARG A 52 8.71 23.15 0.42
CA ARG A 52 8.89 24.60 0.63
C ARG A 52 7.82 25.41 -0.08
N ALA A 53 7.51 25.08 -1.34
CA ALA A 53 6.46 25.78 -2.08
C ALA A 53 5.07 25.64 -1.41
N ILE A 54 4.79 24.52 -0.75
CA ILE A 54 3.56 24.31 0.04
C ILE A 54 3.58 25.18 1.30
N GLU A 55 4.68 25.13 2.06
CA GLU A 55 4.86 25.89 3.32
C GLU A 55 4.77 27.40 3.08
N ASP A 56 5.39 27.88 2.01
CA ASP A 56 5.35 29.28 1.57
C ASP A 56 4.03 29.68 0.93
N ARG A 57 3.08 28.74 0.79
CA ARG A 57 1.79 28.91 0.10
C ARG A 57 1.97 29.44 -1.34
N ALA A 58 3.08 29.11 -1.97
CA ALA A 58 3.36 29.47 -3.35
C ALA A 58 2.40 28.73 -4.30
N ARG A 59 2.00 29.40 -5.38
CA ARG A 59 1.23 28.76 -6.45
C ARG A 59 2.17 28.03 -7.40
N PHE A 60 1.91 26.76 -7.67
CA PHE A 60 2.69 25.97 -8.61
C PHE A 60 1.84 24.91 -9.32
N ARG A 61 2.41 24.26 -10.34
CA ARG A 61 1.77 23.17 -11.08
C ARG A 61 1.82 21.87 -10.26
N THR A 62 0.98 21.80 -9.23
CA THR A 62 0.97 20.73 -8.21
C THR A 62 0.97 19.33 -8.82
N LEU A 63 0.03 19.05 -9.71
CA LEU A 63 -0.12 17.73 -10.32
C LEU A 63 1.12 17.31 -11.13
N ASP A 64 1.72 18.22 -11.89
CA ASP A 64 2.91 17.93 -12.68
C ASP A 64 4.12 17.61 -11.79
N CYS A 65 4.31 18.37 -10.72
CA CYS A 65 5.38 18.13 -9.75
C CYS A 65 5.19 16.78 -9.04
N LEU A 66 3.96 16.46 -8.61
CA LEU A 66 3.65 15.16 -8.01
C LEU A 66 3.86 14.00 -9.00
N LYS A 67 3.53 14.20 -10.30
CA LYS A 67 3.78 13.20 -11.36
C LYS A 67 5.28 12.97 -11.59
N VAL A 68 6.15 13.97 -11.36
CA VAL A 68 7.62 13.79 -11.40
C VAL A 68 8.08 12.93 -10.23
N ILE A 69 7.71 13.28 -8.99
CA ILE A 69 8.06 12.50 -7.78
C ILE A 69 7.60 11.05 -7.93
N LYS A 70 6.35 10.84 -8.37
CA LYS A 70 5.79 9.51 -8.62
C LYS A 70 6.59 8.72 -9.67
N ALA A 71 7.09 9.37 -10.72
CA ALA A 71 7.87 8.71 -11.75
C ALA A 71 9.23 8.27 -11.23
N ILE A 72 9.93 9.12 -10.49
CA ILE A 72 11.21 8.80 -9.84
C ILE A 72 11.04 7.58 -8.93
N LEU A 73 10.02 7.57 -8.07
CA LEU A 73 9.70 6.42 -7.20
C LEU A 73 9.46 5.12 -7.97
N ARG A 74 8.84 5.19 -9.15
CA ARG A 74 8.57 4.01 -9.98
C ARG A 74 9.84 3.48 -10.66
N ASN A 75 10.81 4.35 -10.91
CA ASN A 75 12.06 4.00 -11.58
C ASN A 75 13.07 3.39 -10.58
N ASN A 76 12.64 2.35 -9.87
CA ASN A 76 13.43 1.65 -8.86
C ASN A 76 13.81 0.23 -9.33
N PRO A 77 14.68 0.08 -10.36
CA PRO A 77 15.03 -1.24 -10.89
C PRO A 77 15.84 -2.08 -9.90
N PHE A 78 16.45 -1.46 -8.90
CA PHE A 78 17.33 -2.13 -7.93
C PHE A 78 16.63 -2.44 -6.60
N GLY A 79 15.33 -2.13 -6.47
CA GLY A 79 14.58 -2.41 -5.24
C GLY A 79 15.07 -1.63 -4.02
N LEU A 80 15.61 -0.42 -4.22
CA LEU A 80 16.05 0.46 -3.14
C LEU A 80 14.91 0.70 -2.15
N GLU A 81 15.18 0.45 -0.87
CA GLU A 81 14.30 0.84 0.22
C GLU A 81 14.56 2.31 0.57
N LEU A 82 13.49 3.08 0.77
CA LEU A 82 13.59 4.51 1.06
C LEU A 82 13.93 4.74 2.52
N ASP A 83 14.80 5.72 2.77
CA ASP A 83 15.04 6.20 4.12
C ASP A 83 13.75 6.73 4.78
N THR A 84 13.63 6.52 6.10
CA THR A 84 12.44 6.92 6.88
C THR A 84 12.16 8.42 6.77
N ARG A 85 13.19 9.27 6.66
CA ARG A 85 13.02 10.71 6.46
C ARG A 85 12.34 11.03 5.13
N ILE A 86 12.69 10.32 4.06
CA ILE A 86 12.08 10.50 2.74
C ILE A 86 10.62 10.02 2.78
N VAL A 87 10.37 8.88 3.42
CA VAL A 87 9.00 8.37 3.59
C VAL A 87 8.13 9.36 4.36
N ARG A 88 8.66 10.01 5.41
CA ARG A 88 7.95 11.09 6.13
C ARG A 88 7.59 12.27 5.22
N LYS A 89 8.50 12.68 4.32
CA LYS A 89 8.24 13.76 3.34
C LYS A 89 7.16 13.36 2.33
N LEU A 90 7.22 12.13 1.81
CA LEU A 90 6.17 11.58 0.95
C LEU A 90 4.82 11.54 1.67
N PHE A 91 4.83 11.14 2.94
CA PHE A 91 3.63 11.10 3.76
C PHE A 91 3.09 12.49 4.08
N TYR A 92 3.94 13.50 4.24
CA TYR A 92 3.52 14.90 4.35
C TYR A 92 2.76 15.35 3.09
N LEU A 93 3.26 15.05 1.89
CA LEU A 93 2.54 15.34 0.64
C LEU A 93 1.21 14.59 0.57
N TYR A 94 1.17 13.34 1.01
CA TYR A 94 -0.06 12.57 1.12
C TYR A 94 -1.08 13.26 2.03
N LYS A 95 -0.73 13.59 3.28
CA LYS A 95 -1.62 14.29 4.22
C LYS A 95 -2.14 15.61 3.65
N THR A 96 -1.26 16.34 2.96
CA THR A 96 -1.58 17.66 2.40
C THR A 96 -2.62 17.59 1.28
N PHE A 97 -2.54 16.56 0.42
CA PHE A 97 -3.30 16.52 -0.83
C PHE A 97 -4.32 15.39 -0.94
N ILE A 98 -4.42 14.48 0.02
CA ILE A 98 -5.36 13.35 -0.07
C ILE A 98 -6.83 13.78 -0.06
N TYR A 99 -7.13 14.98 0.45
CA TYR A 99 -8.46 15.59 0.43
C TYR A 99 -8.59 16.70 -0.62
N HIS A 100 -7.66 16.77 -1.57
CA HIS A 100 -7.67 17.80 -2.60
C HIS A 100 -8.85 17.58 -3.57
N LYS A 101 -9.49 18.64 -4.06
CA LYS A 101 -10.65 18.57 -4.98
C LYS A 101 -10.44 17.85 -6.32
N SER A 102 -9.21 17.48 -6.64
CA SER A 102 -8.85 16.83 -7.91
C SER A 102 -8.50 15.37 -7.62
N GLU A 103 -9.30 14.46 -8.15
CA GLU A 103 -9.09 13.01 -8.02
C GLU A 103 -7.74 12.57 -8.59
N GLU A 104 -7.25 13.20 -9.66
CA GLU A 104 -5.91 12.92 -10.19
C GLU A 104 -4.81 13.23 -9.18
N ILE A 105 -4.94 14.32 -8.41
CA ILE A 105 -3.99 14.66 -7.36
C ILE A 105 -4.07 13.65 -6.22
N GLN A 106 -5.29 13.30 -5.78
CA GLN A 106 -5.50 12.30 -4.72
C GLN A 106 -4.89 10.95 -5.10
N ALA A 107 -5.19 10.46 -6.32
CA ALA A 107 -4.66 9.22 -6.86
C ALA A 107 -3.12 9.26 -6.98
N CYS A 108 -2.55 10.42 -7.34
CA CYS A 108 -1.11 10.59 -7.41
C CYS A 108 -0.46 10.47 -6.03
N VAL A 109 -0.95 11.20 -5.02
CA VAL A 109 -0.36 11.17 -3.68
C VAL A 109 -0.60 9.86 -2.94
N ASN A 110 -1.73 9.19 -3.19
CA ASN A 110 -1.98 7.84 -2.66
C ASN A 110 -0.90 6.83 -3.12
N LEU A 111 -0.38 6.99 -4.34
CA LEU A 111 0.68 6.12 -4.86
C LEU A 111 2.06 6.45 -4.28
N LEU A 112 2.31 7.69 -3.84
CA LEU A 112 3.60 8.09 -3.26
C LEU A 112 3.93 7.30 -1.99
N VAL A 113 2.90 6.97 -1.21
CA VAL A 113 3.05 6.28 0.07
C VAL A 113 2.67 4.81 -0.02
N ARG A 114 2.28 4.29 -1.19
CA ARG A 114 1.85 2.90 -1.37
C ARG A 114 3.02 1.95 -1.08
N ALA A 115 2.72 0.88 -0.33
CA ALA A 115 3.68 -0.17 0.07
C ALA A 115 4.87 0.29 0.94
N GLN A 116 4.90 1.55 1.39
CA GLN A 116 5.93 2.06 2.29
C GLN A 116 5.62 1.74 3.76
N SER A 117 6.63 1.38 4.55
CA SER A 117 6.49 1.29 6.00
C SER A 117 6.52 2.71 6.58
N LEU A 118 5.47 3.09 7.30
CA LEU A 118 5.38 4.36 8.02
C LEU A 118 5.77 4.16 9.49
N ASP A 119 6.25 5.23 10.11
CA ASP A 119 6.51 5.26 11.55
C ASP A 119 5.22 5.47 12.38
N ASP A 120 5.37 5.39 13.70
CA ASP A 120 4.26 5.49 14.64
C ASP A 120 3.44 6.78 14.50
N ASP A 121 4.10 7.93 14.28
CA ASP A 121 3.42 9.23 14.12
C ASP A 121 2.58 9.26 12.84
N CYS A 122 3.10 8.70 11.75
CA CYS A 122 2.40 8.63 10.49
C CYS A 122 1.24 7.63 10.53
N VAL A 123 1.45 6.47 11.17
CA VAL A 123 0.39 5.48 11.39
C VAL A 123 -0.71 6.00 12.31
N SER A 124 -0.35 6.68 13.40
CA SER A 124 -1.30 7.32 14.32
C SER A 124 -2.20 8.31 13.58
N TRP A 125 -1.62 9.10 12.67
CA TRP A 125 -2.41 9.99 11.81
C TRP A 125 -3.36 9.22 10.89
N LEU A 126 -2.90 8.13 10.23
CA LEU A 126 -3.79 7.31 9.38
C LEU A 126 -4.96 6.74 10.19
N VAL A 127 -4.67 6.17 11.36
CA VAL A 127 -5.67 5.59 12.27
C VAL A 127 -6.68 6.63 12.72
N SER A 128 -6.28 7.88 12.89
CA SER A 128 -7.17 8.97 13.31
C SER A 128 -7.98 9.60 12.17
N ASN A 129 -7.63 9.31 10.91
CA ASN A 129 -8.23 9.95 9.73
C ASN A 129 -8.74 8.93 8.69
N TRP A 130 -8.90 7.66 9.10
CA TRP A 130 -9.22 6.54 8.21
C TRP A 130 -10.53 6.70 7.45
N ASP A 131 -11.50 7.34 8.08
CA ASP A 131 -12.89 7.51 7.63
C ASP A 131 -13.07 8.74 6.72
N ARG A 132 -12.05 9.59 6.60
CA ARG A 132 -12.11 10.82 5.81
C ARG A 132 -11.92 10.60 4.31
N SER A 133 -11.32 9.48 3.91
CA SER A 133 -11.09 9.14 2.50
C SER A 133 -10.97 7.63 2.33
N GLU A 134 -11.56 7.10 1.26
CA GLU A 134 -11.41 5.68 0.91
C GLU A 134 -9.94 5.30 0.70
N HIS A 135 -9.10 6.24 0.24
CA HIS A 135 -7.66 6.01 0.12
C HIS A 135 -6.98 5.77 1.48
N SER A 136 -7.39 6.48 2.53
CA SER A 136 -6.85 6.30 3.88
C SER A 136 -7.27 4.96 4.47
N LEU A 137 -8.55 4.59 4.32
CA LEU A 137 -9.04 3.27 4.70
C LEU A 137 -8.31 2.15 3.94
N ASN A 138 -8.24 2.22 2.61
CA ASN A 138 -7.56 1.24 1.78
C ASN A 138 -6.08 1.10 2.16
N ARG A 139 -5.43 2.18 2.60
CA ARG A 139 -4.04 2.15 3.05
C ARG A 139 -3.86 1.39 4.37
N LEU A 140 -4.78 1.57 5.33
CA LEU A 140 -4.77 0.82 6.58
C LEU A 140 -5.06 -0.67 6.36
N LEU A 141 -6.09 -0.98 5.57
CA LEU A 141 -6.49 -2.36 5.26
C LEU A 141 -5.42 -3.13 4.48
N ARG A 142 -4.57 -2.43 3.72
CA ARG A 142 -3.50 -3.02 2.89
C ARG A 142 -2.13 -2.51 3.31
N TYR A 143 -1.95 -2.26 4.60
CA TYR A 143 -0.68 -1.83 5.15
C TYR A 143 0.40 -2.91 4.90
N PRO A 144 1.67 -2.58 4.60
CA PRO A 144 2.61 -3.57 4.08
C PRO A 144 3.15 -4.55 5.13
N SER A 145 3.06 -4.20 6.41
CA SER A 145 3.61 -4.98 7.51
C SER A 145 2.69 -4.96 8.73
N ARG A 146 2.90 -5.87 9.67
CA ARG A 146 2.12 -5.91 10.90
C ARG A 146 2.51 -4.74 11.81
N HIS A 147 1.54 -3.94 12.26
CA HIS A 147 1.80 -2.75 13.09
C HIS A 147 0.88 -2.69 14.32
N PRO A 148 1.39 -2.47 15.55
CA PRO A 148 0.58 -2.49 16.79
C PRO A 148 -0.64 -1.56 16.76
N LEU A 149 -0.45 -0.30 16.35
CA LEU A 149 -1.54 0.67 16.24
C LEU A 149 -2.64 0.25 15.26
N ILE A 150 -2.27 -0.39 14.14
CA ILE A 150 -3.24 -0.85 13.13
C ILE A 150 -3.99 -2.09 13.63
N ILE A 151 -3.31 -2.99 14.34
CA ILE A 151 -3.96 -4.14 14.99
C ILE A 151 -5.00 -3.66 16.00
N GLN A 152 -4.61 -2.70 16.85
CA GLN A 152 -5.52 -2.16 17.86
C GLN A 152 -6.72 -1.49 17.19
N TRP A 153 -6.48 -0.66 16.17
CA TRP A 153 -7.54 -0.05 15.37
C TRP A 153 -8.47 -1.11 14.77
N ALA A 154 -7.93 -2.15 14.13
CA ALA A 154 -8.72 -3.20 13.50
C ALA A 154 -9.57 -3.97 14.53
N LYS A 155 -9.02 -4.22 15.72
CA LYS A 155 -9.73 -4.86 16.82
C LYS A 155 -10.91 -4.01 17.28
N ASP A 156 -10.69 -2.70 17.46
CA ASP A 156 -11.75 -1.77 17.87
C ASP A 156 -12.86 -1.68 16.81
N ARG A 157 -12.51 -1.55 15.53
CA ARG A 157 -13.48 -1.51 14.42
C ARG A 157 -14.28 -2.81 14.34
N TYR A 158 -13.62 -3.96 14.50
CA TYR A 158 -14.27 -5.26 14.51
C TYR A 158 -15.31 -5.38 15.64
N GLN A 159 -14.90 -5.03 16.87
CA GLN A 159 -15.75 -5.09 18.06
C GLN A 159 -16.93 -4.12 18.01
N GLN A 160 -16.75 -2.96 17.40
CA GLN A 160 -17.79 -1.95 17.20
C GLN A 160 -18.75 -2.27 16.04
N GLY A 161 -18.52 -3.37 15.31
CA GLY A 161 -19.35 -3.74 14.16
C GLY A 161 -19.25 -2.77 12.97
N GLN A 162 -18.15 -2.01 12.88
CA GLN A 162 -17.91 -1.10 11.76
C GLN A 162 -17.30 -1.84 10.56
N LEU A 163 -17.37 -1.24 9.37
CA LEU A 163 -16.77 -1.77 8.13
C LEU A 163 -17.28 -3.18 7.75
N LEU A 164 -18.59 -3.40 7.85
CA LEU A 164 -19.21 -4.71 7.56
C LEU A 164 -18.99 -5.17 6.10
N ASP A 165 -18.95 -4.24 5.17
CA ASP A 165 -18.64 -4.46 3.75
C ASP A 165 -17.16 -4.82 3.51
N ARG A 166 -16.26 -4.39 4.41
CA ARG A 166 -14.81 -4.68 4.39
C ARG A 166 -14.39 -5.64 5.50
N ARG A 167 -15.33 -6.42 6.05
CA ARG A 167 -15.14 -7.23 7.26
C ARG A 167 -13.97 -8.20 7.16
N ALA A 168 -13.84 -8.87 6.03
CA ALA A 168 -12.75 -9.81 5.78
C ALA A 168 -11.38 -9.13 5.84
N GLU A 169 -11.23 -7.93 5.28
CA GLU A 169 -9.96 -7.18 5.31
C GLU A 169 -9.63 -6.67 6.72
N VAL A 170 -10.63 -6.25 7.50
CA VAL A 170 -10.41 -5.87 8.92
C VAL A 170 -9.90 -7.08 9.71
N ILE A 171 -10.51 -8.25 9.52
CA ILE A 171 -10.10 -9.49 10.18
C ILE A 171 -8.70 -9.91 9.72
N ALA A 172 -8.37 -9.72 8.45
CA ALA A 172 -7.07 -10.08 7.89
C ALA A 172 -5.90 -9.42 8.65
N LEU A 173 -6.08 -8.19 9.13
CA LEU A 173 -5.10 -7.46 9.96
C LEU A 173 -4.89 -8.11 11.33
N LEU A 174 -5.89 -8.84 11.83
CA LEU A 174 -5.90 -9.48 13.15
C LEU A 174 -5.32 -10.90 13.11
N ILE A 175 -5.45 -11.60 11.99
CA ILE A 175 -4.93 -12.96 11.81
C ILE A 175 -3.40 -12.94 11.90
N ASN A 176 -2.85 -13.90 12.64
CA ASN A 176 -1.43 -14.23 12.67
C ASN A 176 -1.29 -15.75 12.37
N GLU A 177 -0.57 -16.51 13.20
CA GLU A 177 -0.50 -17.98 13.08
C GLU A 177 -1.86 -18.69 13.23
N SER A 178 -2.84 -18.02 13.83
CA SER A 178 -4.21 -18.51 14.00
C SER A 178 -5.24 -17.38 13.92
N ILE A 179 -6.50 -17.76 13.75
CA ILE A 179 -7.65 -16.83 13.82
C ILE A 179 -7.94 -16.57 15.31
N PRO A 180 -7.94 -15.29 15.76
CA PRO A 180 -8.22 -14.98 17.16
C PRO A 180 -9.62 -15.47 17.60
N LEU A 181 -9.69 -16.06 18.81
CA LEU A 181 -10.91 -16.70 19.34
C LEU A 181 -12.11 -15.76 19.49
N PHE A 182 -11.89 -14.45 19.59
CA PHE A 182 -12.96 -13.47 19.69
C PHE A 182 -13.65 -13.18 18.34
N ILE A 183 -13.12 -13.69 17.22
CA ILE A 183 -13.68 -13.51 15.88
C ILE A 183 -14.73 -14.60 15.65
N LYS A 184 -15.97 -14.17 15.47
CA LYS A 184 -17.15 -15.04 15.32
C LYS A 184 -17.83 -14.83 13.96
N GLU A 185 -17.07 -15.01 12.89
CA GLU A 185 -17.60 -14.92 11.51
C GLU A 185 -17.76 -16.30 10.88
N GLY A 186 -18.63 -16.38 9.86
CA GLY A 186 -18.79 -17.59 9.06
C GLY A 186 -17.53 -17.95 8.26
N ASN A 187 -17.38 -19.24 7.93
CA ASN A 187 -16.17 -19.76 7.28
C ASN A 187 -15.89 -19.07 5.93
N ALA A 188 -16.91 -18.69 5.15
CA ALA A 188 -16.73 -17.96 3.89
C ALA A 188 -16.02 -16.60 4.09
N THR A 189 -16.40 -15.83 5.12
CA THR A 189 -15.75 -14.55 5.46
C THR A 189 -14.32 -14.78 5.93
N LEU A 190 -14.09 -15.80 6.76
CA LEU A 190 -12.77 -16.13 7.27
C LEU A 190 -11.81 -16.57 6.15
N VAL A 191 -12.29 -17.28 5.13
CA VAL A 191 -11.49 -17.66 3.96
C VAL A 191 -10.97 -16.44 3.21
N TRP A 192 -11.82 -15.44 2.97
CA TRP A 192 -11.38 -14.16 2.40
C TRP A 192 -10.45 -13.39 3.33
N ALA A 193 -10.67 -13.43 4.64
CA ALA A 193 -9.76 -12.81 5.59
C ALA A 193 -8.36 -13.44 5.56
N ILE A 194 -8.28 -14.78 5.45
CA ILE A 194 -7.00 -15.50 5.28
C ILE A 194 -6.32 -15.07 3.97
N TYR A 195 -7.07 -14.96 2.87
CA TYR A 195 -6.55 -14.47 1.59
C TYR A 195 -5.84 -13.12 1.73
N TYR A 196 -6.49 -12.15 2.39
CA TYR A 196 -5.96 -10.81 2.59
C TYR A 196 -4.87 -10.70 3.68
N SER A 197 -4.70 -11.70 4.53
CA SER A 197 -3.76 -11.64 5.66
C SER A 197 -2.29 -11.61 5.22
N TRP A 198 -1.39 -11.16 6.10
CA TRP A 198 0.06 -11.08 5.84
C TRP A 198 0.82 -12.39 6.07
N ASN A 199 0.11 -13.48 6.34
CA ASN A 199 0.75 -14.74 6.70
C ASN A 199 1.48 -15.38 5.51
N SER A 200 2.47 -16.21 5.82
CA SER A 200 3.18 -17.03 4.82
C SER A 200 2.21 -17.95 4.08
N ASP A 201 2.63 -18.41 2.91
CA ASP A 201 1.84 -19.35 2.11
C ASP A 201 1.55 -20.65 2.89
N GLU A 202 2.51 -21.17 3.67
CA GLU A 202 2.28 -22.37 4.47
C GLU A 202 1.18 -22.15 5.52
N THR A 203 1.25 -21.01 6.21
CA THR A 203 0.26 -20.64 7.24
C THR A 203 -1.12 -20.45 6.63
N LYS A 204 -1.22 -19.75 5.49
CA LYS A 204 -2.48 -19.57 4.78
C LYS A 204 -3.08 -20.90 4.34
N GLN A 205 -2.27 -21.80 3.75
CA GLN A 205 -2.75 -23.11 3.32
C GLN A 205 -3.31 -23.92 4.49
N LYS A 206 -2.60 -23.96 5.62
CA LYS A 206 -3.07 -24.62 6.86
C LYS A 206 -4.43 -24.04 7.30
N LEU A 207 -4.52 -22.72 7.44
CA LEU A 207 -5.75 -22.05 7.89
C LEU A 207 -6.91 -22.29 6.93
N LEU A 208 -6.67 -22.28 5.61
CA LEU A 208 -7.71 -22.57 4.61
C LEU A 208 -8.24 -24.00 4.74
N MET A 209 -7.36 -24.99 4.91
CA MET A 209 -7.77 -26.40 5.09
C MET A 209 -8.62 -26.58 6.36
N GLU A 210 -8.28 -25.89 7.46
CA GLU A 210 -9.07 -25.90 8.70
C GLU A 210 -10.47 -25.27 8.55
N ARG A 211 -10.70 -24.45 7.52
CA ARG A 211 -11.99 -23.82 7.22
C ARG A 211 -12.84 -24.60 6.23
N PHE A 212 -12.46 -25.83 5.87
CA PHE A 212 -13.24 -26.67 4.97
C PHE A 212 -14.63 -27.00 5.55
N SER A 213 -15.66 -26.59 4.81
CA SER A 213 -17.07 -26.84 5.11
C SER A 213 -17.89 -26.63 3.85
N ASP A 214 -19.14 -27.11 3.82
CA ASP A 214 -20.01 -26.95 2.64
C ASP A 214 -20.34 -25.47 2.38
N GLU A 215 -20.52 -24.68 3.44
CA GLU A 215 -20.77 -23.24 3.38
C GLU A 215 -19.58 -22.41 2.85
N SER A 216 -18.34 -22.92 2.98
CA SER A 216 -17.13 -22.20 2.55
C SER A 216 -16.55 -22.71 1.23
N LEU A 217 -17.13 -23.76 0.63
CA LEU A 217 -16.55 -24.48 -0.50
C LEU A 217 -16.27 -23.57 -1.71
N ASP A 218 -17.23 -22.71 -2.08
CA ASP A 218 -17.07 -21.75 -3.18
C ASP A 218 -15.97 -20.71 -2.89
N ALA A 219 -15.94 -20.17 -1.67
CA ALA A 219 -14.92 -19.22 -1.25
C ALA A 219 -13.53 -19.87 -1.24
N LEU A 220 -13.40 -21.09 -0.71
CA LEU A 220 -12.17 -21.86 -0.66
C LEU A 220 -11.64 -22.16 -2.05
N TRP A 221 -12.51 -22.57 -2.97
CA TRP A 221 -12.13 -22.81 -4.36
C TRP A 221 -11.56 -21.53 -5.00
N LYS A 222 -12.32 -20.43 -4.92
CA LYS A 222 -11.92 -19.14 -5.49
C LYS A 222 -10.58 -18.64 -4.93
N VAL A 223 -10.42 -18.69 -3.61
CA VAL A 223 -9.18 -18.25 -2.94
C VAL A 223 -8.01 -19.15 -3.30
N SER A 224 -8.19 -20.48 -3.29
CA SER A 224 -7.11 -21.42 -3.61
C SER A 224 -6.64 -21.30 -5.05
N VAL A 225 -7.56 -21.07 -6.00
CA VAL A 225 -7.21 -20.79 -7.40
C VAL A 225 -6.46 -19.46 -7.52
N LYS A 226 -6.94 -18.39 -6.88
CA LYS A 226 -6.29 -17.07 -6.92
C LYS A 226 -4.88 -17.07 -6.34
N LEU A 227 -4.64 -17.85 -5.29
CA LEU A 227 -3.33 -17.96 -4.65
C LEU A 227 -2.44 -19.02 -5.29
N GLY A 228 -2.97 -19.86 -6.19
CA GLY A 228 -2.23 -20.95 -6.80
C GLY A 228 -1.83 -22.03 -5.79
N TYR A 229 -2.74 -22.43 -4.89
CA TYR A 229 -2.49 -23.44 -3.85
C TYR A 229 -3.08 -24.82 -4.24
N PRO A 230 -2.36 -25.63 -5.05
CA PRO A 230 -2.86 -26.94 -5.49
C PRO A 230 -3.09 -27.92 -4.34
N ALA A 231 -2.31 -27.84 -3.26
CA ALA A 231 -2.47 -28.71 -2.10
C ALA A 231 -3.82 -28.52 -1.40
N VAL A 232 -4.31 -27.28 -1.28
CA VAL A 232 -5.63 -26.99 -0.72
C VAL A 232 -6.73 -27.52 -1.63
N ILE A 233 -6.58 -27.38 -2.95
CA ILE A 233 -7.53 -27.91 -3.93
C ILE A 233 -7.62 -29.44 -3.85
N GLU A 234 -6.49 -30.13 -3.76
CA GLU A 234 -6.49 -31.59 -3.64
C GLU A 234 -7.10 -32.05 -2.32
N PHE A 235 -6.78 -31.36 -1.22
CA PHE A 235 -7.45 -31.59 0.08
C PHE A 235 -8.98 -31.48 -0.04
N MET A 236 -9.49 -30.44 -0.69
CA MET A 236 -10.94 -30.27 -0.92
C MET A 236 -11.53 -31.45 -1.72
N ARG A 237 -10.85 -31.90 -2.79
CA ARG A 237 -11.31 -33.03 -3.60
C ARG A 237 -11.38 -34.33 -2.79
N THR A 238 -10.37 -34.61 -1.97
CA THR A 238 -10.35 -35.78 -1.10
C THR A 238 -11.53 -35.75 -0.12
N ARG A 239 -11.76 -34.63 0.57
CA ARG A 239 -12.88 -34.48 1.49
C ARG A 239 -14.25 -34.62 0.82
N MET A 240 -14.40 -34.12 -0.41
CA MET A 240 -15.65 -34.26 -1.16
C MET A 240 -15.90 -35.72 -1.59
N ARG A 241 -14.86 -36.47 -1.96
CA ARG A 241 -14.97 -37.90 -2.26
C ARG A 241 -15.34 -38.71 -1.03
N GLU A 242 -14.73 -38.43 0.12
CA GLU A 242 -15.06 -39.07 1.40
C GLU A 242 -16.55 -38.88 1.76
N LYS A 243 -17.08 -37.66 1.60
CA LYS A 243 -18.51 -37.39 1.83
C LYS A 243 -19.43 -38.17 0.89
N ALA A 244 -19.05 -38.33 -0.37
CA ALA A 244 -19.84 -39.05 -1.38
C ALA A 244 -19.86 -40.58 -1.18
N ILE A 245 -18.96 -41.14 -0.38
CA ILE A 245 -18.92 -42.57 -0.05
C ILE A 245 -19.77 -42.89 1.19
N VAL A 246 -19.91 -41.92 2.10
CA VAL A 246 -20.56 -42.10 3.41
C VAL A 246 -22.03 -41.63 3.41
N GLY A 247 -22.41 -40.76 2.47
CA GLY A 247 -23.80 -40.31 2.25
C GLY A 247 -24.50 -41.10 1.16
#